data_AF-A0A240BGX9-F1
#
_entry.id   AF-A0A240BGX9-F1
#
_cell.length_a   1.000
_cell.length_b   1.000
_cell.length_c   1.000
_cell.angle_alpha   90.00
_cell.angle_beta   90.00
_cell.angle_gamma   90.00
#
_symmetry.space_group_name_H-M   'P 1'
#
loop_
_entity.id
_entity.type
_entity.pdbx_description
1 polymer ?
#
loop_
_entity_poly.entity_id
_entity_poly.type
_entity_poly.pdbx_seq_one_letter_code
_entity_poly.pdbx_strand_id
1 'polypeptide(L)'
;MEIIFHKCEFVGEMMPLLDSRKVLYLAGYERIEAVLYNCVHHGQLPVDLHTRRAAVILRAYISGLMENWLFMPESFDLRAEAGALVDSFLEMLQFCPTLRLRPEEQTAG
;
A
#
# COMPACT_ATOMS: atom_id res chain seq x y z
N MET A 1 -21.93 5.38 -6.37
CA MET A 1 -20.83 4.75 -5.60
C MET A 1 -20.41 5.79 -4.55
N GLU A 2 -21.18 5.92 -3.47
CA GLU A 2 -21.10 7.08 -2.55
C GLU A 2 -21.11 6.68 -1.05
N ILE A 3 -21.18 5.39 -0.72
CA ILE A 3 -21.45 4.93 0.66
C ILE A 3 -20.18 4.47 1.41
N ILE A 4 -19.03 4.30 0.73
CA ILE A 4 -17.82 3.73 1.38
C ILE A 4 -16.86 4.82 1.93
N PHE A 5 -16.90 6.03 1.36
CA PHE A 5 -15.94 7.10 1.65
C PHE A 5 -16.53 8.30 2.39
N HIS A 6 -17.86 8.39 2.51
CA HIS A 6 -18.43 9.47 3.31
C HIS A 6 -18.29 9.14 4.81
N LYS A 7 -17.68 10.11 5.49
CA LYS A 7 -17.64 10.39 6.93
C LYS A 7 -19.03 10.26 7.57
N CYS A 8 -19.56 9.04 7.65
CA CYS A 8 -20.71 8.74 8.49
C CYS A 8 -20.17 8.84 9.92
N GLU A 9 -20.64 9.81 10.70
CA GLU A 9 -20.35 9.90 12.12
C GLU A 9 -20.68 8.54 12.74
N PHE A 10 -19.65 7.78 13.13
CA PHE A 10 -19.79 6.46 13.72
C PHE A 10 -20.34 6.63 15.15
N VAL A 11 -21.65 6.83 15.27
CA VAL A 11 -22.37 6.83 16.55
C VAL A 11 -23.17 5.53 16.64
N GLY A 12 -22.85 4.67 17.61
CA GLY A 12 -23.64 3.49 17.96
C GLY A 12 -23.15 2.15 17.35
N GLU A 13 -24.08 1.40 16.75
CA GLU A 13 -24.02 -0.06 16.44
C GLU A 13 -22.98 -0.50 15.38
N MET A 14 -22.16 0.41 14.85
CA MET A 14 -21.22 0.17 13.75
C MET A 14 -19.78 -0.19 14.19
N MET A 15 -19.51 -0.29 15.50
CA MET A 15 -18.20 -0.66 16.05
C MET A 15 -17.67 -2.04 15.58
N PRO A 16 -18.49 -3.12 15.49
CA PRO A 16 -17.99 -4.43 15.04
C PRO A 16 -17.50 -4.45 13.58
N LEU A 17 -18.09 -3.60 12.73
CA LEU A 17 -17.66 -3.44 11.34
C LEU A 17 -16.33 -2.69 11.24
N LEU A 18 -16.07 -1.76 12.16
CA LEU A 18 -14.81 -1.03 12.23
C LEU A 18 -13.65 -1.97 12.59
N ASP A 19 -13.85 -2.89 13.54
CA ASP A 19 -12.84 -3.87 13.94
C ASP A 19 -12.63 -4.95 12.88
N SER A 20 -13.70 -5.42 12.24
CA SER A 20 -13.59 -6.33 11.08
C SER A 20 -12.81 -5.68 9.92
N ARG A 21 -13.00 -4.38 9.70
CA ARG A 21 -12.23 -3.61 8.70
C ARG A 21 -10.76 -3.49 9.08
N LYS A 22 -10.42 -3.25 10.36
CA LYS A 22 -9.02 -3.25 10.82
C LYS A 22 -8.35 -4.59 10.60
N VAL A 23 -9.02 -5.70 10.92
CA VAL A 23 -8.51 -7.06 10.71
C VAL A 23 -8.23 -7.31 9.23
N LEU A 24 -9.17 -6.97 8.34
CA LEU A 24 -8.98 -7.12 6.90
C LEU A 24 -7.86 -6.21 6.35
N TYR A 25 -7.73 -5.00 6.89
CA TYR A 25 -6.64 -4.08 6.55
C TYR A 25 -5.27 -4.63 6.96
N LEU A 26 -5.17 -5.17 8.18
CA LEU A 26 -3.94 -5.79 8.70
C LEU A 26 -3.55 -7.04 7.91
N ALA A 27 -4.51 -7.93 7.65
CA ALA A 27 -4.30 -9.11 6.81
C ALA A 27 -3.90 -8.73 5.36
N GLY A 28 -4.41 -7.61 4.85
CA GLY A 28 -4.01 -7.07 3.55
C GLY A 28 -2.53 -6.69 3.49
N TYR A 29 -2.00 -6.08 4.56
CA TYR A 29 -0.57 -5.77 4.64
C TYR A 29 0.28 -7.04 4.71
N GLU A 30 -0.10 -8.03 5.52
CA GLU A 30 0.63 -9.30 5.63
C GLU A 30 0.76 -9.99 4.28
N ARG A 31 -0.31 -9.99 3.47
CA ARG A 31 -0.27 -10.58 2.12
C ARG A 31 0.67 -9.81 1.18
N ILE A 32 0.64 -8.48 1.22
CA ILE A 32 1.53 -7.65 0.40
C ILE A 32 2.99 -7.89 0.81
N GLU A 33 3.26 -7.90 2.12
CA GLU A 33 4.60 -8.15 2.65
C GLU A 33 5.12 -9.53 2.26
N ALA A 34 4.29 -10.57 2.31
CA ALA A 34 4.68 -11.91 1.89
C ALA A 34 5.10 -11.95 0.42
N VAL A 35 4.37 -11.25 -0.46
CA VAL A 35 4.74 -11.14 -1.89
C VAL A 35 6.06 -10.37 -2.05
N LEU A 36 6.22 -9.24 -1.38
CA LEU A 36 7.45 -8.45 -1.44
C LEU A 36 8.65 -9.24 -0.92
N TYR A 37 8.47 -10.00 0.15
CA TYR A 37 9.48 -10.89 0.71
C TYR A 37 9.88 -11.99 -0.28
N ASN A 38 8.90 -12.58 -0.99
CA ASN A 38 9.18 -13.54 -2.05
C ASN A 38 9.99 -12.91 -3.20
N CYS A 39 9.64 -11.69 -3.61
CA CYS A 39 10.41 -10.97 -4.63
C CYS A 39 11.86 -10.71 -4.20
N VAL A 40 12.08 -10.38 -2.92
CA VAL A 40 13.44 -10.25 -2.36
C VAL A 40 14.18 -11.59 -2.43
N HIS A 41 13.55 -12.70 -2.02
CA HIS A 41 14.14 -14.04 -2.09
C HIS A 41 14.53 -14.48 -3.50
N HIS A 42 13.75 -14.07 -4.50
CA HIS A 42 14.05 -14.33 -5.91
C HIS A 42 15.02 -13.32 -6.55
N GLY A 43 15.59 -12.39 -5.77
CA GLY A 43 16.52 -11.37 -6.27
C GLY A 43 15.89 -10.33 -7.19
N GLN A 44 14.56 -10.21 -7.19
CA GLN A 44 13.81 -9.23 -7.97
C GLN A 44 13.76 -7.86 -7.27
N LEU A 45 13.92 -7.85 -5.95
CA LEU A 45 14.00 -6.65 -5.13
C LEU A 45 15.24 -6.71 -4.24
N PRO A 46 15.74 -5.56 -3.77
CA PRO A 46 16.96 -5.50 -2.97
C PRO A 46 16.81 -6.22 -1.62
N VAL A 47 17.87 -6.89 -1.19
CA VAL A 47 17.88 -7.80 -0.02
C VAL A 47 17.56 -7.09 1.29
N ASP A 48 17.84 -5.80 1.35
CA ASP A 48 17.67 -4.91 2.49
C ASP A 48 16.36 -4.11 2.40
N LEU A 49 15.41 -4.47 1.53
CA LEU A 49 14.12 -3.80 1.43
C LEU A 49 13.30 -3.94 2.73
N HIS A 50 12.85 -2.82 3.27
CA HIS A 50 11.92 -2.78 4.40
C HIS A 50 10.49 -3.09 3.92
N THR A 51 10.17 -4.38 3.78
CA THR A 51 8.91 -4.90 3.22
C THR A 51 7.66 -4.34 3.89
N ARG A 52 7.63 -4.22 5.23
CA ARG A 52 6.50 -3.60 5.96
C ARG A 52 6.24 -2.16 5.53
N ARG A 53 7.27 -1.34 5.42
CA ARG A 53 7.16 0.07 4.99
C ARG A 53 6.69 0.14 3.55
N ALA A 54 7.25 -0.68 2.67
CA ALA A 54 6.83 -0.81 1.28
C ALA A 54 5.35 -1.22 1.14
N ALA A 55 4.87 -2.15 1.96
CA ALA A 55 3.48 -2.58 1.94
C ALA A 55 2.49 -1.48 2.37
N VAL A 56 2.87 -0.69 3.38
CA VAL A 56 2.10 0.49 3.80
C VAL A 56 2.00 1.50 2.66
N ILE A 57 3.13 1.80 2.01
CA ILE A 57 3.18 2.76 0.91
C ILE A 57 2.38 2.25 -0.30
N LEU A 58 2.52 0.97 -0.69
CA LEU A 58 1.76 0.39 -1.82
C LEU A 58 0.26 0.61 -1.63
N ARG A 59 -0.23 0.25 -0.44
CA ARG A 59 -1.66 0.33 -0.15
C ARG A 59 -2.15 1.78 -0.18
N ALA A 60 -1.39 2.71 0.41
CA ALA A 60 -1.71 4.13 0.40
C ALA A 60 -1.68 4.71 -1.03
N TYR A 61 -0.67 4.33 -1.82
CA TYR A 61 -0.48 4.78 -3.20
C TYR A 61 -1.65 4.35 -4.10
N ILE A 62 -1.97 3.05 -4.13
CA ILE A 62 -3.06 2.55 -4.96
C ILE A 62 -4.42 3.08 -4.50
N SER A 63 -4.68 3.09 -3.19
CA SER A 63 -5.96 3.62 -2.68
C SER A 63 -6.13 5.10 -3.00
N GLY A 64 -5.07 5.90 -2.84
CA GLY A 64 -5.09 7.34 -3.11
C GLY A 64 -5.25 7.65 -4.60
N LEU A 65 -4.59 6.88 -5.49
CA LEU A 65 -4.78 7.02 -6.94
C LEU A 65 -6.23 6.75 -7.34
N MET A 66 -6.81 5.66 -6.83
CA MET A 66 -8.20 5.31 -7.11
C MET A 66 -9.18 6.34 -6.55
N GLU A 67 -8.97 6.80 -5.31
CA GLU A 67 -9.84 7.79 -4.66
C GLU A 67 -9.78 9.14 -5.40
N ASN A 68 -8.58 9.64 -5.71
CA ASN A 68 -8.41 10.90 -6.44
C ASN A 68 -9.03 10.84 -7.83
N TRP A 69 -8.84 9.74 -8.55
CA TRP A 69 -9.42 9.56 -9.87
C TRP A 69 -10.95 9.44 -9.83
N LEU A 70 -11.51 8.70 -8.87
CA LEU A 70 -12.97 8.58 -8.71
C LEU A 70 -13.61 9.91 -8.29
N PHE A 71 -12.89 10.74 -7.53
CA PHE A 71 -13.36 12.06 -7.12
C PHE A 71 -13.35 13.07 -8.26
N MET A 72 -12.33 13.03 -9.13
CA MET A 72 -12.19 13.94 -10.28
C MET A 72 -11.63 13.18 -11.49
N PRO A 73 -12.47 12.47 -12.27
CA PRO A 73 -12.01 11.66 -13.40
C PRO A 73 -11.31 12.45 -14.51
N GLU A 74 -11.56 13.76 -14.60
CA GLU A 74 -10.94 14.68 -15.55
C GLU A 74 -9.52 15.11 -15.13
N SER A 75 -9.09 14.76 -13.92
CA SER A 75 -7.77 15.14 -13.39
C SER A 75 -6.61 14.51 -14.15
N PHE A 76 -6.72 13.22 -14.48
CA PHE A 76 -5.77 12.48 -15.30
C PHE A 76 -6.43 11.21 -15.85
N ASP A 77 -5.91 10.69 -16.96
CA ASP A 77 -6.35 9.41 -17.52
C ASP A 77 -5.66 8.25 -16.77
N LEU A 78 -6.34 7.73 -15.74
CA LEU A 78 -5.83 6.59 -14.97
C LEU A 78 -5.56 5.36 -15.84
N ARG A 79 -6.31 5.14 -16.92
CA ARG A 79 -6.10 3.97 -17.79
C ARG A 79 -4.82 4.12 -18.59
N ALA A 80 -4.58 5.31 -19.15
CA ALA A 80 -3.36 5.58 -19.88
C ALA A 80 -2.12 5.58 -18.97
N GLU A 81 -2.25 6.13 -17.75
CA GLU A 81 -1.14 6.28 -16.80
C GLU A 81 -0.87 5.04 -15.94
N ALA A 82 -1.79 4.07 -15.88
CA ALA A 82 -1.69 2.92 -14.96
C ALA A 82 -0.34 2.18 -15.03
N GLY A 83 0.19 1.96 -16.23
CA GLY A 83 1.49 1.32 -16.42
C GLY A 83 2.62 2.12 -15.77
N ALA A 84 2.73 3.40 -16.11
CA ALA A 84 3.75 4.28 -15.57
C ALA A 84 3.65 4.45 -14.04
N LEU A 85 2.43 4.50 -13.49
CA LEU A 85 2.20 4.58 -12.04
C LEU A 85 2.69 3.31 -11.32
N VAL A 86 2.41 2.13 -11.87
CA VAL A 86 2.90 0.86 -11.31
C VAL A 86 4.42 0.76 -11.43
N ASP A 87 4.98 1.09 -12.60
CA ASP A 87 6.43 1.06 -12.83
C ASP A 87 7.15 2.02 -11.88
N SER A 88 6.63 3.24 -11.71
CA SER A 88 7.17 4.23 -10.76
C SER A 88 7.21 3.69 -9.32
N PHE A 89 6.15 2.97 -8.91
CA PHE A 89 6.13 2.36 -7.59
C PHE A 89 7.18 1.24 -7.47
N LEU A 90 7.34 0.40 -8.49
CA LEU A 90 8.34 -0.66 -8.50
C LEU A 90 9.76 -0.10 -8.50
N GLU A 91 10.02 0.95 -9.26
CA GLU A 91 11.29 1.69 -9.25
C GLU A 91 11.59 2.28 -7.88
N MET A 92 10.58 2.84 -7.20
CA MET A 92 10.73 3.34 -5.83
C MET A 92 11.20 2.23 -4.88
N LEU A 93 10.66 1.01 -4.98
CA LEU A 93 11.14 -0.14 -4.19
C LEU A 93 12.59 -0.51 -4.51
N GLN A 94 13.01 -0.35 -5.76
CA GLN A 94 14.35 -0.70 -6.23
C GLN A 94 15.39 0.34 -5.87
N PHE A 95 15.06 1.63 -5.88
CA PHE A 95 16.09 2.69 -5.86
C PHE A 95 16.03 3.61 -4.64
N CYS A 96 14.91 3.70 -3.92
CA CYS A 96 14.83 4.63 -2.79
C CYS A 96 15.60 4.11 -1.56
N PRO A 97 16.66 4.83 -1.10
CA PRO A 97 17.44 4.40 0.06
C PRO A 97 16.63 4.45 1.36
N THR A 98 15.62 5.32 1.43
CA THR A 98 14.69 5.42 2.56
C THR A 98 13.74 4.23 2.69
N LEU A 99 13.72 3.31 1.71
CA LEU A 99 13.01 2.03 1.80
C LEU A 99 13.93 0.88 2.22
N ARG A 100 15.20 1.15 2.53
CA ARG A 100 16.10 0.14 3.08
C ARG A 100 15.96 0.02 4.59
N LEU A 101 16.18 -1.19 5.10
CA LEU A 101 16.38 -1.45 6.51
C LEU A 101 17.66 -0.76 6.94
N ARG A 102 17.57 0.04 8.01
CA ARG A 102 18.77 0.59 8.64
C ARG A 102 19.55 -0.54 9.31
N PRO A 103 20.88 -0.43 9.47
CA PRO A 103 21.68 -1.46 10.15
C PRO A 103 21.14 -1.84 11.55
N GLU A 104 20.51 -0.89 12.24
CA GLU A 104 19.89 -1.05 13.56
C GLU A 104 18.60 -1.88 13.53
N GLU A 105 17.94 -1.97 12.38
CA GLU A 105 16.66 -2.68 12.16
C GLU A 105 16.91 -4.12 11.67
N GLN A 106 18.13 -4.46 11.25
CA GLN A 106 18.49 -5.80 10.74
C GLN A 106 18.77 -6.82 11.85
N THR A 107 19.07 -6.38 13.08
CA THR A 107 19.43 -7.24 14.23
C THR A 107 18.25 -7.70 15.09
N ALA A 108 17.03 -7.28 14.78
CA ALA A 108 15.84 -7.56 15.59
C ALA A 108 14.91 -8.66 15.01
N GLY A 109 15.37 -9.42 14.01
CA GLY A 109 14.59 -10.46 13.32
C GLY A 109 14.99 -11.88 13.73
#